data_AF-X6LXY7-F1
#
_entry.id   AF-X6LXY7-F1
#
_cell.length_a   1.000
_cell.length_b   1.000
_cell.length_c   1.000
_cell.angle_alpha   90.00
_cell.angle_beta   90.00
_cell.angle_gamma   90.00
#
_symmetry.space_group_name_H-M   'P 1'
#
loop_
_entity.id
_entity.type
_entity.pdbx_description
1 polymer ?
#
loop_
_entity_poly.entity_id
_entity_poly.type
_entity_poly.pdbx_seq_one_letter_code
_entity_poly.pdbx_strand_id
1 'polypeptide(L)'
;EHVLICNETTTEEDIACLIFRAITNNKRIAPTTTITITTTHITMTEANRNSTKPLYCLVYPEKLAFTTLNHICQDIHELLLNDIRLEQLKNNFYMFAVMSSNATNDLCKILAPFQVTLHDLSFQRLPNQILSQLYRNQWNNSRVHDISTEPPWIQLYKSEQVAMGKSRLIHKDIQRIREIHKTKTVHEICVAFNSKNIDLVKIMDRFWSYHPCSNKVKDADIDEKSTLIIYHLNISSCVSKRINDFLFELLFLQHINSNSQMSQCFHVNPNMIFLIEIPSTLDRARRTLLPKMFFYLFFSTVKFATVQVSAQNNEFEFGKEAQYAIKWMQKFFNGNLKFFQMIFVLHFFYKKKKQ
;
A
#
# COMPACT_ATOMS: atom_id res chain seq x y z
N GLU A 1 2.11 12.28 6.29
CA GLU A 1 2.28 13.48 7.15
C GLU A 1 2.59 13.17 8.63
N HIS A 2 1.77 12.34 9.29
CA HIS A 2 1.93 12.04 10.73
C HIS A 2 2.85 10.86 11.04
N VAL A 3 3.05 9.94 10.10
CA VAL A 3 3.91 8.76 10.27
C VAL A 3 5.01 8.81 9.23
N LEU A 4 6.26 8.60 9.65
CA LEU A 4 7.44 8.49 8.80
C LEU A 4 8.08 7.12 9.02
N ILE A 5 8.19 6.34 7.95
CA ILE A 5 8.87 5.05 7.97
C ILE A 5 10.30 5.25 7.49
N CYS A 6 11.25 5.07 8.39
CA CYS A 6 12.65 5.24 8.10
C CYS A 6 13.14 4.16 7.13
N ASN A 7 13.98 4.59 6.20
CA ASN A 7 14.75 3.76 5.30
C ASN A 7 16.12 4.39 5.03
N GLU A 8 16.96 3.71 4.26
CA GLU A 8 18.32 4.15 3.94
C GLU A 8 18.40 5.52 3.23
N THR A 9 17.30 5.96 2.62
CA THR A 9 17.21 7.22 1.86
C THR A 9 16.44 8.32 2.60
N THR A 10 15.90 8.03 3.79
CA THR A 10 15.25 9.05 4.63
C THR A 10 16.28 10.08 5.08
N THR A 11 15.95 11.36 4.91
CA THR A 11 16.86 12.46 5.22
C THR A 11 16.66 12.97 6.64
N GLU A 12 17.65 13.73 7.13
CA GLU A 12 17.54 14.46 8.39
C GLU A 12 16.37 15.47 8.36
N GLU A 13 16.20 16.15 7.23
CA GLU A 13 15.13 17.13 7.00
C GLU A 13 13.73 16.52 7.14
N ASP A 14 13.51 15.31 6.60
CA ASP A 14 12.22 14.61 6.72
C ASP A 14 11.82 14.42 8.20
N ILE A 15 12.79 14.06 9.03
CA ILE A 15 12.59 13.75 10.45
C ILE A 15 12.47 15.04 11.27
N ALA A 16 13.33 16.02 11.01
CA ALA A 16 13.22 17.34 11.62
C ALA A 16 11.84 17.95 11.33
N CYS A 17 11.36 17.88 10.07
CA CYS A 17 10.02 18.31 9.70
C CYS A 17 8.93 17.58 10.48
N LEU A 18 9.04 16.27 10.68
CA LEU A 18 8.11 15.49 11.49
C LEU A 18 8.07 15.98 12.94
N ILE A 19 9.24 16.19 13.56
CA ILE A 19 9.37 16.69 14.94
C ILE A 19 8.78 18.09 15.06
N PHE A 20 9.14 18.99 14.15
CA PHE A 20 8.61 20.36 14.13
C PHE A 20 7.08 20.37 14.00
N ARG A 21 6.52 19.55 13.11
CA ARG A 21 5.06 19.40 13.00
C ARG A 21 4.44 18.90 14.30
N ALA A 22 5.08 17.96 14.99
CA ALA A 22 4.59 17.45 16.27
C ALA A 22 4.50 18.54 17.34
N ILE A 23 5.56 19.33 17.52
CA ILE A 23 5.64 20.33 18.59
C ILE A 23 4.93 21.64 18.26
N THR A 24 4.74 21.98 16.98
CA THR A 24 4.10 23.25 16.56
C THR A 24 2.60 23.16 16.30
N ASN A 25 2.03 21.94 16.22
CA ASN A 25 0.62 21.75 15.88
C ASN A 25 -0.37 22.35 16.91
N ASN A 26 0.12 22.81 18.06
CA ASN A 26 -0.68 23.47 19.09
C ASN A 26 -1.28 24.82 18.61
N LYS A 27 -0.70 25.46 17.59
CA LYS A 27 -1.10 26.82 17.16
C LYS A 27 -2.36 26.89 16.29
N ARG A 28 -2.87 25.78 15.75
CA ARG A 28 -4.05 25.79 14.85
C ARG A 28 -5.40 25.70 15.55
N ILE A 29 -5.43 25.59 16.89
CA ILE A 29 -6.68 25.39 17.64
C ILE A 29 -6.85 26.52 18.65
N ALA A 30 -7.16 27.71 18.14
CA ALA A 30 -7.77 28.77 18.93
C ALA A 30 -8.75 29.57 18.05
N PRO A 31 -10.05 29.50 18.31
CA PRO A 31 -10.88 30.69 18.35
C PRO A 31 -10.98 31.10 19.82
N THR A 32 -10.19 32.11 20.20
CA THR A 32 -10.37 32.80 21.48
C THR A 32 -11.76 33.44 21.46
N THR A 33 -12.75 32.79 22.07
CA THR A 33 -14.04 33.45 22.30
C THR A 33 -13.91 34.22 23.60
N THR A 34 -13.55 35.48 23.51
CA THR A 34 -13.53 36.40 24.66
C THR A 34 -14.98 36.74 25.01
N ILE A 35 -15.55 36.07 26.01
CA ILE A 35 -16.79 36.54 26.63
C ILE A 35 -16.40 37.47 27.76
N THR A 36 -16.52 38.78 27.53
CA THR A 36 -16.37 39.79 28.56
C THR A 36 -17.63 39.77 29.42
N ILE A 37 -17.58 39.13 30.59
CA ILE A 37 -18.54 39.42 31.66
C ILE A 37 -17.83 40.37 32.61
N THR A 38 -18.39 41.57 32.72
CA THR A 38 -17.96 42.62 33.62
C THR A 38 -17.95 42.09 35.06
N THR A 39 -16.93 42.53 35.79
CA THR A 39 -16.66 42.33 37.24
C THR A 39 -16.07 40.97 37.65
N THR A 40 -14.87 41.06 38.25
CA THR A 40 -13.98 40.03 38.82
C THR A 40 -13.12 39.20 37.84
N HIS A 41 -11.87 39.65 37.68
CA HIS A 41 -10.78 38.95 36.98
C HIS A 41 -10.42 37.63 37.68
N ILE A 42 -10.89 36.51 37.13
CA ILE A 42 -10.22 35.22 37.20
C ILE A 42 -10.26 34.63 35.79
N THR A 43 -9.18 34.78 35.02
CA THR A 43 -9.01 34.09 33.74
C THR A 43 -8.62 32.64 34.02
N MET A 44 -9.61 31.76 34.11
CA MET A 44 -9.39 30.32 33.93
C MET A 44 -9.42 30.04 32.43
N THR A 45 -8.23 29.81 31.86
CA THR A 45 -8.08 29.26 30.51
C THR A 45 -8.58 27.81 30.53
N GLU A 46 -9.86 27.61 30.24
CA GLU A 46 -10.34 26.29 29.83
C GLU A 46 -9.76 26.01 28.44
N ALA A 47 -8.57 25.41 28.42
CA ALA A 47 -8.03 24.79 27.22
C ALA A 47 -9.11 23.83 26.69
N ASN A 48 -9.49 24.01 25.43
CA ASN A 48 -10.48 23.18 24.75
C ASN A 48 -9.94 21.74 24.67
N ARG A 49 -10.16 20.96 25.74
CA ARG A 49 -9.67 19.57 25.94
C ARG A 49 -10.26 18.58 24.94
N ASN A 50 -11.18 19.03 24.10
CA ASN A 50 -11.84 18.22 23.07
C ASN A 50 -11.12 18.24 21.71
N SER A 51 -9.98 18.92 21.59
CA SER A 51 -9.16 18.79 20.38
C SER A 51 -8.24 17.57 20.45
N THR A 52 -8.61 16.51 19.73
CA THR A 52 -7.72 15.35 19.54
C THR A 52 -6.48 15.79 18.77
N LYS A 53 -5.33 15.79 19.44
CA LYS A 53 -4.06 16.10 18.79
C LYS A 53 -3.56 14.90 18.00
N PRO A 54 -3.00 15.09 16.80
CA PRO A 54 -2.48 13.99 16.03
C PRO A 54 -1.21 13.45 16.68
N LEU A 55 -1.09 12.12 16.66
CA LEU A 55 0.12 11.41 17.03
C LEU A 55 1.08 11.44 15.84
N TYR A 56 2.28 11.96 16.07
CA TYR A 56 3.39 11.89 15.13
C TYR A 56 4.29 10.71 15.47
N CYS A 57 4.69 9.92 14.47
CA CYS A 57 5.41 8.68 14.69
C CYS A 57 6.61 8.50 13.74
N LEU A 58 7.78 8.26 14.32
CA LEU A 58 8.98 7.83 13.62
C LEU A 58 9.14 6.31 13.75
N VAL A 59 9.14 5.59 12.65
CA VAL A 59 9.09 4.11 12.63
C VAL A 59 10.39 3.53 12.05
N TYR A 60 10.96 2.55 12.75
CA TYR A 60 12.21 1.83 12.43
C TYR A 60 13.45 2.73 12.26
N PRO A 61 13.79 3.61 13.23
CA PRO A 61 14.96 4.48 13.13
C PRO A 61 16.27 3.74 12.85
N GLU A 62 16.37 2.46 13.23
CA GLU A 62 17.51 1.59 12.91
C GLU A 62 17.73 1.32 11.42
N LYS A 63 16.77 1.65 10.54
CA LYS A 63 16.92 1.55 9.07
C LYS A 63 17.59 2.78 8.45
N LEU A 64 17.83 3.85 9.21
CA LEU A 64 18.52 5.04 8.73
C LEU A 64 20.00 4.75 8.46
N ALA A 65 20.61 5.57 7.58
CA ALA A 65 22.06 5.59 7.47
C ALA A 65 22.68 6.00 8.82
N PHE A 66 23.83 5.40 9.16
CA PHE A 66 24.48 5.60 10.47
C PHE A 66 24.74 7.09 10.78
N THR A 67 25.22 7.85 9.79
CA THR A 67 25.45 9.29 9.92
C THR A 67 24.17 10.04 10.21
N THR A 68 23.09 9.74 9.48
CA THR A 68 21.77 10.33 9.70
C THR A 68 21.24 10.00 11.09
N LEU A 69 21.33 8.74 11.53
CA LEU A 69 20.87 8.35 12.88
C LEU A 69 21.60 9.14 13.98
N ASN A 70 22.91 9.37 13.84
CA ASN A 70 23.67 10.16 14.81
C ASN A 70 23.23 11.62 14.86
N HIS A 71 22.99 12.26 13.70
CA HIS A 71 22.46 13.62 13.67
C HIS A 71 21.07 13.69 14.28
N ILE A 72 20.19 12.73 13.99
CA ILE A 72 18.85 12.68 14.59
C ILE A 72 18.88 12.52 16.11
N CYS A 73 19.86 11.79 16.64
CA CYS A 73 20.07 11.72 18.08
C CYS A 73 20.37 13.10 18.68
N GLN A 74 21.18 13.91 17.98
CA GLN A 74 21.48 15.30 18.36
C GLN A 74 20.24 16.18 18.20
N ASP A 75 19.53 16.10 17.07
CA ASP A 75 18.32 16.89 16.81
C ASP A 75 17.24 16.63 17.85
N ILE A 76 16.99 15.37 18.22
CA ILE A 76 16.00 15.04 19.26
C ILE A 76 16.43 15.61 20.60
N HIS A 77 17.72 15.56 20.92
CA HIS A 77 18.22 16.18 22.14
C HIS A 77 18.03 17.71 22.10
N GLU A 78 18.37 18.37 21.00
CA GLU A 78 18.31 19.82 20.85
C GLU A 78 16.90 20.38 20.71
N LEU A 79 15.98 19.62 20.11
CA LEU A 79 14.61 20.05 19.82
C LEU A 79 13.62 19.65 20.92
N LEU A 80 13.87 18.54 21.63
CA LEU A 80 12.89 17.97 22.56
C LEU A 80 13.41 17.81 24.00
N LEU A 81 14.69 17.50 24.20
CA LEU A 81 15.17 16.99 25.50
C LEU A 81 16.08 17.93 26.28
N ASN A 82 16.66 18.97 25.67
CA ASN A 82 17.48 19.92 26.42
C ASN A 82 16.62 20.77 27.39
N ASP A 83 17.22 21.25 28.48
CA ASP A 83 16.50 21.93 29.56
C ASP A 83 15.69 23.14 29.08
N ILE A 84 16.25 23.90 28.14
CA ILE A 84 15.60 25.09 27.54
C ILE A 84 14.34 24.67 26.78
N ARG A 85 14.41 23.61 25.97
CA ARG A 85 13.27 23.09 25.20
C ARG A 85 12.25 22.42 26.09
N LEU A 86 12.67 21.64 27.08
CA LEU A 86 11.75 21.03 28.03
C LEU A 86 10.90 22.08 28.73
N GLU A 87 11.50 23.19 29.18
CA GLU A 87 10.72 24.27 29.80
C GLU A 87 9.81 25.00 28.78
N GLN A 88 10.28 25.23 27.55
CA GLN A 88 9.45 25.80 26.47
C GLN A 88 8.28 24.90 26.07
N LEU A 89 8.47 23.58 26.11
CA LEU A 89 7.49 22.59 25.70
C LEU A 89 6.61 22.08 26.84
N LYS A 90 6.89 22.45 28.11
CA LYS A 90 6.17 22.00 29.29
C LYS A 90 4.65 22.24 29.23
N ASN A 91 4.24 23.34 28.60
CA ASN A 91 2.83 23.69 28.38
C ASN A 91 2.32 23.31 26.98
N ASN A 92 3.17 22.69 26.15
CA ASN A 92 2.79 22.19 24.84
C ASN A 92 2.37 20.72 24.95
N PHE A 93 1.08 20.47 24.77
CA PHE A 93 0.59 19.11 24.57
C PHE A 93 0.98 18.64 23.17
N TYR A 94 2.05 17.87 23.01
CA TYR A 94 2.38 17.21 21.74
C TYR A 94 2.42 15.70 21.93
N MET A 95 2.21 14.96 20.85
CA MET A 95 2.31 13.50 20.84
C MET A 95 3.31 13.10 19.77
N PHE A 96 4.49 12.66 20.21
CA PHE A 96 5.55 12.15 19.35
C PHE A 96 5.97 10.77 19.87
N ALA A 97 5.95 9.78 18.99
CA ALA A 97 6.35 8.41 19.28
C ALA A 97 7.49 7.96 18.38
N VAL A 98 8.38 7.15 18.94
CA VAL A 98 9.42 6.44 18.20
C VAL A 98 9.15 4.94 18.36
N MET A 99 8.94 4.26 17.24
CA MET A 99 8.70 2.82 17.19
C MET A 99 9.92 2.14 16.57
N SER A 100 10.66 1.38 17.36
CA SER A 100 11.84 0.64 16.90
C SER A 100 11.67 -0.86 17.12
N SER A 101 12.28 -1.65 16.23
CA SER A 101 12.46 -3.08 16.43
C SER A 101 13.79 -3.44 17.10
N ASN A 102 14.66 -2.45 17.33
CA ASN A 102 15.98 -2.64 17.92
C ASN A 102 16.19 -1.70 19.12
N ALA A 103 15.98 -2.21 20.33
CA ALA A 103 16.17 -1.44 21.56
C ALA A 103 17.62 -0.96 21.80
N THR A 104 18.62 -1.52 21.09
CA THR A 104 20.03 -1.17 21.29
C THR A 104 20.50 -0.02 20.40
N ASN A 105 19.66 0.53 19.52
CA ASN A 105 20.05 1.69 18.72
C ASN A 105 20.18 2.93 19.62
N ASP A 106 21.04 3.87 19.24
CA ASP A 106 21.40 4.99 20.10
C ASP A 106 20.23 5.93 20.39
N LEU A 107 19.32 6.10 19.43
CA LEU A 107 18.10 6.86 19.66
C LEU A 107 17.20 6.21 20.71
N CYS A 108 17.05 4.89 20.68
CA CYS A 108 16.30 4.16 21.71
C CYS A 108 16.95 4.25 23.09
N LYS A 109 18.28 4.29 23.19
CA LYS A 109 18.97 4.51 24.47
C LYS A 109 18.67 5.89 25.02
N ILE A 110 18.72 6.93 24.18
CA ILE A 110 18.37 8.31 24.56
C ILE A 110 16.93 8.39 25.05
N LEU A 111 16.00 7.70 24.38
CA LEU A 111 14.57 7.73 24.69
C LEU A 111 14.13 6.69 25.72
N ALA A 112 15.05 5.90 26.29
CA ALA A 112 14.74 4.87 27.28
C ALA A 112 13.94 5.39 28.49
N PRO A 113 14.19 6.61 29.03
CA PRO A 113 13.39 7.16 30.13
C PRO A 113 11.91 7.37 29.77
N PHE A 114 11.58 7.47 28.48
CA PHE A 114 10.23 7.70 27.96
C PHE A 114 9.58 6.42 27.43
N GLN A 115 10.19 5.25 27.66
CA GLN A 115 9.68 3.99 27.15
C GLN A 115 8.30 3.67 27.75
N VAL A 116 7.32 3.49 26.87
CA VAL A 116 5.96 3.07 27.24
C VAL A 116 5.79 1.59 26.93
N THR A 117 5.33 0.81 27.91
CA THR A 117 4.91 -0.56 27.68
C THR A 117 3.41 -0.58 27.40
N LEU A 118 3.03 -0.94 26.18
CA LEU A 118 1.63 -1.10 25.80
C LEU A 118 1.13 -2.46 26.30
N HIS A 119 0.46 -2.48 27.44
CA HIS A 119 -0.27 -3.66 27.93
C HIS A 119 -1.70 -3.68 27.36
N ASP A 120 -2.21 -4.87 27.03
CA ASP A 120 -3.64 -5.14 26.77
C ASP A 120 -4.34 -4.39 25.62
N LEU A 121 -3.63 -4.03 24.55
CA LEU A 121 -4.32 -3.73 23.30
C LEU A 121 -4.84 -5.04 22.70
N SER A 122 -6.17 -5.15 22.54
CA SER A 122 -6.77 -6.25 21.76
C SER A 122 -6.41 -6.08 20.29
N PHE A 123 -5.18 -6.45 19.93
CA PHE A 123 -4.62 -6.32 18.59
C PHE A 123 -5.45 -7.08 17.56
N GLN A 124 -6.30 -8.03 17.95
CA GLN A 124 -7.20 -8.72 17.03
C GLN A 124 -8.32 -7.83 16.47
N ARG A 125 -8.80 -6.82 17.23
CA ARG A 125 -9.95 -6.01 16.80
C ARG A 125 -9.57 -4.74 16.06
N LEU A 126 -8.62 -3.99 16.60
CA LEU A 126 -8.29 -2.64 16.12
C LEU A 126 -7.85 -2.58 14.64
N PRO A 127 -6.95 -3.45 14.12
CA PRO A 127 -6.45 -3.32 12.75
C PRO A 127 -7.53 -3.53 11.70
N ASN A 128 -8.49 -4.41 11.98
CA ASN A 128 -9.62 -4.66 11.11
C ASN A 128 -10.65 -3.51 11.18
N GLN A 129 -10.76 -2.81 12.31
CA GLN A 129 -11.62 -1.62 12.44
C GLN A 129 -11.03 -0.48 11.61
N ILE A 130 -9.71 -0.30 11.68
CA ILE A 130 -8.98 0.64 10.82
C ILE A 130 -9.24 0.31 9.35
N LEU A 131 -9.07 -0.94 8.92
CA LEU A 131 -9.38 -1.30 7.52
C LEU A 131 -10.84 -1.03 7.14
N SER A 132 -11.81 -1.27 8.02
CA SER A 132 -13.22 -1.00 7.72
C SER A 132 -13.50 0.50 7.52
N GLN A 133 -12.78 1.36 8.26
CA GLN A 133 -12.86 2.81 8.12
C GLN A 133 -12.17 3.30 6.84
N LEU A 134 -11.00 2.74 6.50
CA LEU A 134 -10.23 3.15 5.34
C LEU A 134 -10.81 2.64 4.00
N TYR A 135 -11.42 1.45 3.99
CA TYR A 135 -11.76 0.72 2.75
C TYR A 135 -13.18 0.17 2.71
N ARG A 136 -14.11 0.69 3.53
CA ARG A 136 -15.53 0.27 3.57
C ARG A 136 -15.74 -1.25 3.65
N ASN A 137 -14.73 -1.98 4.13
CA ASN A 137 -14.74 -3.43 4.20
C ASN A 137 -15.73 -3.89 5.27
N GLN A 138 -16.70 -4.72 4.89
CA GLN A 138 -17.59 -5.36 5.87
C GLN A 138 -16.81 -6.44 6.63
N TRP A 139 -16.71 -6.24 7.95
CA TRP A 139 -15.96 -7.07 8.90
C TRP A 139 -16.24 -8.58 8.83
N ASN A 140 -17.42 -8.96 8.37
CA ASN A 140 -18.03 -10.20 8.84
C ASN A 140 -17.54 -11.49 8.19
N ASN A 141 -16.71 -11.49 7.15
CA ASN A 141 -16.13 -12.74 6.65
C ASN A 141 -14.85 -12.51 5.85
N SER A 142 -13.87 -13.40 5.99
CA SER A 142 -12.66 -13.51 5.16
C SER A 142 -12.96 -13.93 3.70
N ARG A 143 -14.11 -13.52 3.17
CA ARG A 143 -14.63 -13.87 1.86
C ARG A 143 -14.15 -12.83 0.84
N VAL A 144 -14.38 -13.17 -0.43
CA VAL A 144 -14.25 -12.28 -1.58
C VAL A 144 -15.05 -11.01 -1.30
N HIS A 145 -14.46 -9.85 -1.58
CA HIS A 145 -15.14 -8.57 -1.46
C HIS A 145 -16.35 -8.54 -2.39
N ASP A 146 -17.45 -7.97 -1.91
CA ASP A 146 -18.59 -7.76 -2.79
C ASP A 146 -18.27 -6.64 -3.78
N ILE A 147 -18.19 -7.00 -5.06
CA ILE A 147 -17.84 -6.11 -6.16
C ILE A 147 -18.87 -4.98 -6.31
N SER A 148 -20.12 -5.14 -5.84
CA SER A 148 -21.12 -4.06 -5.83
C SER A 148 -20.90 -2.99 -4.77
N THR A 149 -19.97 -3.19 -3.84
CA THR A 149 -19.68 -2.21 -2.79
C THR A 149 -18.98 -0.99 -3.39
N GLU A 150 -19.40 0.20 -2.95
CA GLU A 150 -18.73 1.42 -3.36
C GLU A 150 -17.25 1.45 -2.89
N PRO A 151 -16.32 1.91 -3.74
CA PRO A 151 -14.93 2.13 -3.34
C PRO A 151 -14.77 3.21 -2.25
N PRO A 152 -13.60 3.30 -1.60
CA PRO A 152 -12.38 2.56 -1.92
C PRO A 152 -12.38 1.17 -1.26
N TRP A 153 -11.81 0.17 -1.92
CA TRP A 153 -11.66 -1.18 -1.33
C TRP A 153 -10.45 -1.95 -1.87
N ILE A 154 -10.08 -3.03 -1.17
CA ILE A 154 -8.89 -3.85 -1.47
C ILE A 154 -9.30 -5.33 -1.61
N GLN A 155 -8.78 -6.00 -2.63
CA GLN A 155 -8.92 -7.43 -2.82
C GLN A 155 -7.56 -8.08 -3.07
N LEU A 156 -7.20 -9.07 -2.23
CA LEU A 156 -5.98 -9.86 -2.38
C LEU A 156 -6.27 -11.13 -3.20
N TYR A 157 -5.43 -11.42 -4.19
CA TYR A 157 -5.47 -12.65 -4.99
C TYR A 157 -4.23 -13.48 -4.73
N LYS A 158 -4.44 -14.70 -4.23
CA LYS A 158 -3.37 -15.66 -3.93
C LYS A 158 -3.71 -17.03 -4.51
N SER A 159 -2.69 -17.87 -4.66
CA SER A 159 -2.85 -19.24 -5.13
C SER A 159 -1.76 -20.11 -4.51
N GLU A 160 -2.03 -21.41 -4.35
CA GLU A 160 -1.03 -22.36 -3.84
C GLU A 160 0.06 -22.64 -4.87
N GLN A 161 -0.30 -22.66 -6.16
CA GLN A 161 0.60 -23.01 -7.25
C GLN A 161 0.80 -21.83 -8.21
N VAL A 162 1.92 -21.85 -8.95
CA VAL A 162 2.17 -20.89 -10.03
C VAL A 162 1.22 -21.19 -11.19
N ALA A 163 0.90 -20.19 -11.99
CA ALA A 163 0.08 -20.32 -13.20
C ALA A 163 -1.38 -20.79 -12.98
N MET A 164 -1.94 -20.60 -11.79
CA MET A 164 -3.38 -20.83 -11.52
C MET A 164 -4.31 -19.76 -12.15
N GLY A 165 -3.78 -18.86 -13.00
CA GLY A 165 -4.57 -17.87 -13.72
C GLY A 165 -5.07 -16.68 -12.89
N LYS A 166 -4.34 -16.26 -11.84
CA LYS A 166 -4.70 -15.09 -11.01
C LYS A 166 -5.01 -13.84 -11.84
N SER A 167 -4.10 -13.44 -12.74
CA SER A 167 -4.32 -12.27 -13.59
C SER A 167 -5.53 -12.41 -14.52
N ARG A 168 -5.85 -13.64 -14.97
CA ARG A 168 -7.06 -13.91 -15.76
C ARG A 168 -8.33 -13.71 -14.94
N LEU A 169 -8.34 -14.18 -13.69
CA LEU A 169 -9.47 -13.96 -12.79
C LEU A 169 -9.65 -12.47 -12.47
N ILE A 170 -8.56 -11.76 -12.17
CA ILE A 170 -8.56 -10.30 -11.97
C ILE A 170 -9.18 -9.60 -13.18
N HIS A 171 -8.80 -9.99 -14.40
CA HIS A 171 -9.39 -9.42 -15.61
C HIS A 171 -10.90 -9.69 -15.73
N LYS A 172 -11.36 -10.91 -15.41
CA LYS A 172 -12.80 -11.22 -15.35
C LYS A 172 -13.52 -10.34 -14.32
N ASP A 173 -12.93 -10.15 -13.14
CA ASP A 173 -13.50 -9.30 -12.10
C ASP A 173 -13.53 -7.82 -12.51
N ILE A 174 -12.51 -7.32 -13.22
CA ILE A 174 -12.50 -5.97 -13.80
C ILE A 174 -13.64 -5.79 -14.81
N GLN A 175 -13.91 -6.78 -15.67
CA GLN A 175 -15.07 -6.70 -16.58
C GLN A 175 -16.39 -6.65 -15.80
N ARG A 176 -16.52 -7.46 -14.75
CA ARG A 176 -17.70 -7.42 -13.88
C ARG A 176 -17.86 -6.08 -13.17
N ILE A 177 -16.77 -5.47 -12.70
CA ILE A 177 -16.78 -4.11 -12.13
C ILE A 177 -17.32 -3.11 -13.16
N ARG A 178 -16.86 -3.18 -14.42
CA ARG A 178 -17.36 -2.31 -15.51
C ARG A 178 -18.85 -2.52 -15.77
N GLU A 179 -19.33 -3.75 -15.69
CA GLU A 179 -20.76 -4.07 -15.88
C GLU A 179 -21.65 -3.59 -14.75
N ILE A 180 -21.16 -3.61 -13.51
CA ILE A 180 -21.90 -3.10 -12.34
C ILE A 180 -21.88 -1.57 -12.34
N HIS A 181 -20.74 -0.96 -12.66
CA HIS A 181 -20.55 0.49 -12.68
C HIS A 181 -20.62 1.07 -14.10
N LYS A 182 -21.60 0.64 -14.91
CA LYS A 182 -21.78 1.09 -16.31
C LYS A 182 -21.92 2.61 -16.47
N THR A 183 -22.34 3.29 -15.42
CA THR A 183 -22.50 4.75 -15.39
C THR A 183 -21.20 5.51 -15.11
N LYS A 184 -20.11 4.80 -14.74
CA LYS A 184 -18.81 5.39 -14.45
C LYS A 184 -17.79 5.05 -15.53
N THR A 185 -16.89 5.98 -15.78
CA THR A 185 -15.68 5.72 -16.58
C THR A 185 -14.71 4.90 -15.75
N VAL A 186 -14.36 3.69 -16.20
CA VAL A 186 -13.45 2.79 -15.47
C VAL A 186 -12.07 2.79 -16.11
N HIS A 187 -11.05 3.22 -15.37
CA HIS A 187 -9.66 3.15 -15.76
C HIS A 187 -8.96 1.99 -15.05
N GLU A 188 -8.20 1.20 -15.82
CA GLU A 188 -7.40 0.08 -15.31
C GLU A 188 -5.92 0.44 -15.44
N ILE A 189 -5.19 0.37 -14.32
CA ILE A 189 -3.76 0.66 -14.23
C ILE A 189 -3.07 -0.58 -13.69
N CYS A 190 -2.29 -1.25 -14.54
CA CYS A 190 -1.46 -2.36 -14.13
C CYS A 190 -0.08 -1.87 -13.67
N VAL A 191 0.28 -2.13 -12.42
CA VAL A 191 1.57 -1.79 -11.83
C VAL A 191 2.33 -3.08 -11.52
N ALA A 192 3.41 -3.33 -12.25
CA ALA A 192 4.22 -4.52 -12.10
C ALA A 192 5.42 -4.26 -11.17
N PHE A 193 5.56 -5.09 -10.14
CA PHE A 193 6.71 -5.14 -9.25
C PHE A 193 7.55 -6.38 -9.61
N ASN A 194 8.45 -6.23 -10.59
CA ASN A 194 9.22 -7.33 -11.19
C ASN A 194 10.73 -7.24 -10.93
N SER A 195 11.14 -6.46 -9.93
CA SER A 195 12.53 -6.26 -9.55
C SER A 195 12.71 -6.25 -8.03
N LYS A 196 13.94 -6.53 -7.57
CA LYS A 196 14.30 -6.40 -6.14
C LYS A 196 14.17 -4.96 -5.65
N ASN A 197 14.56 -4.00 -6.48
CA ASN A 197 14.46 -2.58 -6.19
C ASN A 197 13.14 -2.04 -6.71
N ILE A 198 12.45 -1.25 -5.89
CA ILE A 198 11.20 -0.58 -6.25
C ILE A 198 11.59 0.74 -6.92
N ASP A 199 11.33 0.86 -8.22
CA ASP A 199 11.56 2.09 -8.98
C ASP A 199 10.39 3.05 -8.71
N LEU A 200 10.51 3.82 -7.63
CA LEU A 200 9.46 4.73 -7.17
C LEU A 200 9.06 5.74 -8.24
N VAL A 201 10.00 6.25 -9.04
CA VAL A 201 9.70 7.22 -10.10
C VAL A 201 8.76 6.60 -11.13
N LYS A 202 9.11 5.42 -11.66
CA LYS A 202 8.26 4.74 -12.65
C LYS A 202 6.91 4.31 -12.08
N ILE A 203 6.88 3.90 -10.81
CA ILE A 203 5.64 3.53 -10.13
C ILE A 203 4.75 4.76 -9.99
N MET A 204 5.30 5.86 -9.50
CA MET A 204 4.57 7.12 -9.33
C MET A 204 4.03 7.63 -10.66
N ASP A 205 4.82 7.61 -11.75
CA ASP A 205 4.33 7.95 -13.09
C ASP A 205 3.08 7.13 -13.50
N ARG A 206 3.06 5.83 -13.18
CA ARG A 206 1.89 4.98 -13.44
C ARG A 206 0.70 5.32 -12.55
N PHE A 207 0.94 5.53 -11.25
CA PHE A 207 -0.10 5.92 -10.30
C PHE A 207 -0.75 7.26 -10.67
N TRP A 208 0.03 8.20 -11.20
CA TRP A 208 -0.45 9.51 -11.63
C TRP A 208 -1.11 9.54 -13.00
N SER A 209 -1.14 8.43 -13.75
CA SER A 209 -1.61 8.42 -15.14
C SER A 209 -3.06 8.86 -15.31
N TYR A 210 -3.94 8.50 -14.36
CA TYR A 210 -5.37 8.88 -14.36
C TYR A 210 -5.81 9.45 -13.01
N HIS A 211 -4.85 9.89 -12.20
CA HIS A 211 -5.16 10.47 -10.90
C HIS A 211 -5.90 11.81 -11.10
N PRO A 212 -6.97 12.11 -10.34
CA PRO A 212 -7.75 13.34 -10.53
C PRO A 212 -6.92 14.63 -10.46
N CYS A 213 -5.82 14.61 -9.69
CA CYS A 213 -4.89 15.74 -9.58
C CYS A 213 -3.74 15.72 -10.62
N SER A 214 -3.82 14.90 -11.68
CA SER A 214 -2.75 14.78 -12.69
C SER A 214 -2.81 15.90 -13.72
N ASN A 215 -1.76 16.72 -13.78
CA ASN A 215 -1.64 17.84 -14.72
C ASN A 215 -1.52 17.44 -16.20
N LYS A 216 -1.40 16.15 -16.52
CA LYS A 216 -1.21 15.66 -17.90
C LYS A 216 -2.53 15.50 -18.68
N VAL A 217 -3.67 15.53 -17.99
CA VAL A 217 -5.01 15.45 -18.60
C VAL A 217 -5.70 16.80 -18.44
N LYS A 218 -5.30 17.79 -19.24
CA LYS A 218 -5.85 19.15 -19.19
C LYS A 218 -7.23 19.32 -19.87
N ASP A 219 -7.77 18.27 -20.49
CA ASP A 219 -9.01 18.36 -21.29
C ASP A 219 -10.11 17.34 -20.89
N ALA A 220 -9.92 16.59 -19.80
CA ALA A 220 -11.00 15.80 -19.23
C ALA A 220 -11.04 16.08 -17.72
N ASP A 221 -12.09 16.78 -17.27
CA ASP A 221 -12.47 16.79 -15.86
C ASP A 221 -12.69 15.35 -15.42
N ILE A 222 -11.65 14.72 -14.85
CA ILE A 222 -11.77 13.44 -14.17
C ILE A 222 -12.55 13.74 -12.89
N ASP A 223 -13.87 13.79 -13.02
CA ASP A 223 -14.77 13.91 -11.89
C ASP A 223 -14.69 12.63 -11.08
N GLU A 224 -14.28 12.77 -9.82
CA GLU A 224 -14.10 11.69 -8.87
C GLU A 224 -15.40 10.89 -8.65
N LYS A 225 -16.57 11.52 -8.85
CA LYS A 225 -17.87 10.86 -8.71
C LYS A 225 -18.21 9.95 -9.91
N SER A 226 -17.85 10.37 -11.11
CA SER A 226 -18.12 9.65 -12.36
C SER A 226 -16.97 8.76 -12.84
N THR A 227 -15.79 8.82 -12.20
CA THR A 227 -14.62 8.01 -12.57
C THR A 227 -14.29 6.98 -11.50
N LEU A 228 -13.94 5.77 -11.93
CA LEU A 228 -13.45 4.68 -11.11
C LEU A 228 -12.05 4.27 -11.56
N ILE A 229 -11.10 4.15 -10.63
CA ILE A 229 -9.72 3.77 -10.96
C ILE A 229 -9.39 2.44 -10.29
N ILE A 230 -8.97 1.46 -11.09
CA ILE A 230 -8.59 0.13 -10.63
C ILE A 230 -7.08 -0.04 -10.78
N TYR A 231 -6.39 -0.21 -9.66
CA TYR A 231 -4.98 -0.56 -9.60
C TYR A 231 -4.82 -2.07 -9.50
N HIS A 232 -4.32 -2.70 -10.56
CA HIS A 232 -3.82 -4.07 -10.51
C HIS A 232 -2.35 -4.06 -10.08
N LEU A 233 -2.09 -4.35 -8.81
CA LEU A 233 -0.74 -4.46 -8.28
C LEU A 233 -0.22 -5.88 -8.51
N ASN A 234 0.58 -6.07 -9.56
CA ASN A 234 1.16 -7.35 -9.93
C ASN A 234 2.52 -7.55 -9.27
N ILE A 235 2.55 -8.28 -8.16
CA ILE A 235 3.76 -8.52 -7.38
C ILE A 235 4.39 -9.85 -7.79
N SER A 236 5.62 -9.77 -8.29
CA SER A 236 6.38 -10.96 -8.71
C SER A 236 7.11 -11.65 -7.55
N SER A 237 7.65 -12.84 -7.82
CA SER A 237 8.43 -13.63 -6.85
C SER A 237 9.81 -13.05 -6.50
N CYS A 238 10.32 -12.09 -7.28
CA CYS A 238 11.67 -11.55 -7.12
C CYS A 238 11.74 -10.26 -6.29
N VAL A 239 10.59 -9.68 -5.90
CA VAL A 239 10.53 -8.45 -5.09
C VAL A 239 11.32 -8.56 -3.79
N SER A 240 11.87 -7.46 -3.27
CA SER A 240 12.53 -7.43 -1.97
C SER A 240 11.55 -7.18 -0.83
N LYS A 241 12.01 -7.29 0.43
CA LYS A 241 11.18 -7.04 1.62
C LYS A 241 10.63 -5.60 1.66
N ARG A 242 11.25 -4.65 0.94
CA ARG A 242 10.81 -3.25 0.81
C ARG A 242 9.38 -3.12 0.27
N ILE A 243 8.85 -4.16 -0.39
CA ILE A 243 7.44 -4.17 -0.83
C ILE A 243 6.45 -4.04 0.33
N ASN A 244 6.79 -4.54 1.53
CA ASN A 244 5.89 -4.41 2.67
C ASN A 244 5.83 -2.97 3.19
N ASP A 245 6.96 -2.25 3.19
CA ASP A 245 7.02 -0.84 3.58
C ASP A 245 6.19 -0.01 2.57
N PHE A 246 6.40 -0.22 1.27
CA PHE A 246 5.62 0.42 0.20
C PHE A 246 4.10 0.15 0.33
N LEU A 247 3.71 -1.11 0.53
CA LEU A 247 2.29 -1.47 0.67
C LEU A 247 1.70 -0.93 1.98
N PHE A 248 2.49 -0.80 3.04
CA PHE A 248 2.02 -0.18 4.27
C PHE A 248 1.75 1.31 4.07
N GLU A 249 2.66 2.03 3.41
CA GLU A 249 2.47 3.44 3.04
C GLU A 249 1.20 3.61 2.18
N LEU A 250 1.08 2.81 1.11
CA LEU A 250 -0.06 2.89 0.20
C LEU A 250 -1.39 2.52 0.89
N LEU A 251 -1.43 1.40 1.62
CA LEU A 251 -2.70 0.82 2.09
C LEU A 251 -3.09 1.25 3.50
N PHE A 252 -2.15 1.64 4.37
CA PHE A 252 -2.49 2.04 5.74
C PHE A 252 -2.28 3.52 5.97
N LEU A 253 -1.21 4.09 5.41
CA LEU A 253 -1.00 5.53 5.47
C LEU A 253 -1.76 6.27 4.36
N GLN A 254 -2.33 5.55 3.39
CA GLN A 254 -3.09 6.10 2.26
C GLN A 254 -2.32 7.10 1.41
N HIS A 255 -0.98 7.04 1.42
CA HIS A 255 -0.15 7.90 0.59
C HIS A 255 1.21 7.28 0.26
N ILE A 256 1.79 7.71 -0.86
CA ILE A 256 3.16 7.41 -1.25
C ILE A 256 3.85 8.72 -1.60
N ASN A 257 5.03 8.95 -1.02
CA ASN A 257 5.86 10.09 -1.35
C ASN A 257 6.95 9.69 -2.35
N SER A 258 7.13 10.51 -3.39
CA SER A 258 8.33 10.43 -4.23
C SER A 258 9.40 11.35 -3.67
N ASN A 259 10.61 10.82 -3.43
CA ASN A 259 11.78 11.62 -3.04
C ASN A 259 12.40 12.41 -4.22
N SER A 260 11.67 12.58 -5.33
CA SER A 260 12.13 13.35 -6.49
C SER A 260 12.02 14.85 -6.27
N GLN A 261 12.87 15.64 -6.96
CA GLN A 261 12.91 17.13 -6.92
C GLN A 261 11.56 17.82 -7.18
N MET A 262 10.58 17.13 -7.76
CA MET A 262 9.17 17.50 -7.70
C MET A 262 8.48 16.60 -6.68
N SER A 263 8.11 17.18 -5.54
CA SER A 263 7.40 16.56 -4.42
C SER A 263 6.00 16.11 -4.85
N GLN A 264 5.91 14.98 -5.55
CA GLN A 264 4.64 14.36 -5.89
C GLN A 264 4.28 13.36 -4.80
N CYS A 265 3.19 13.66 -4.07
CA CYS A 265 2.60 12.79 -3.08
C CYS A 265 1.30 12.20 -3.64
N PHE A 266 1.29 10.89 -3.87
CA PHE A 266 0.09 10.17 -4.28
C PHE A 266 -0.78 9.92 -3.04
N HIS A 267 -2.09 10.12 -3.15
CA HIS A 267 -3.06 9.81 -2.11
C HIS A 267 -4.10 8.80 -2.60
N VAL A 268 -4.57 7.95 -1.70
CA VAL A 268 -5.68 7.04 -1.99
C VAL A 268 -6.99 7.82 -1.94
N ASN A 269 -7.69 7.88 -3.06
CA ASN A 269 -9.00 8.54 -3.15
C ASN A 269 -10.15 7.53 -2.99
N PRO A 270 -11.32 8.02 -2.52
CA PRO A 270 -12.55 7.23 -2.43
C PRO A 270 -13.00 6.50 -3.69
N ASN A 271 -12.54 6.85 -4.88
CA ASN A 271 -12.90 6.19 -6.13
C ASN A 271 -11.90 5.12 -6.61
N MET A 272 -10.98 4.70 -5.73
CA MET A 272 -9.90 3.77 -6.08
C MET A 272 -10.13 2.34 -5.57
N ILE A 273 -9.82 1.37 -6.41
CA ILE A 273 -9.86 -0.06 -6.10
C ILE A 273 -8.44 -0.63 -6.23
N PHE A 274 -8.01 -1.44 -5.26
CA PHE A 274 -6.72 -2.13 -5.30
C PHE A 274 -6.91 -3.64 -5.42
N LEU A 275 -6.55 -4.20 -6.58
CA LEU A 275 -6.52 -5.63 -6.85
C LEU A 275 -5.07 -6.10 -6.77
N ILE A 276 -4.72 -6.80 -5.68
CA ILE A 276 -3.34 -7.15 -5.36
C ILE A 276 -3.08 -8.61 -5.70
N GLU A 277 -2.21 -8.84 -6.67
CA GLU A 277 -1.76 -10.18 -7.04
C GLU A 277 -0.42 -10.48 -6.35
N ILE A 278 -0.39 -11.50 -5.49
CA ILE A 278 0.84 -11.96 -4.83
C ILE A 278 1.36 -13.27 -5.44
N PRO A 279 2.69 -13.50 -5.45
CA PRO A 279 3.28 -14.70 -6.02
C PRO A 279 3.01 -15.92 -5.14
N SER A 280 2.79 -17.08 -5.77
CA SER A 280 2.58 -18.36 -5.06
C SER A 280 3.88 -18.92 -4.46
N THR A 281 5.01 -18.52 -5.03
CA THR A 281 6.35 -18.95 -4.62
C THR A 281 7.30 -17.76 -4.70
N LEU A 282 8.31 -17.72 -3.82
CA LEU A 282 9.39 -16.73 -3.90
C LEU A 282 10.55 -17.25 -4.76
N ASP A 283 11.41 -16.33 -5.20
CA ASP A 283 12.62 -16.65 -5.96
C ASP A 283 13.49 -17.73 -5.30
N ARG A 284 14.27 -18.47 -6.10
CA ARG A 284 15.01 -19.68 -5.73
C ARG A 284 15.91 -19.48 -4.50
N ALA A 285 16.52 -18.30 -4.36
CA ALA A 285 17.35 -17.92 -3.23
C ALA A 285 16.59 -17.78 -1.89
N ARG A 286 15.25 -17.76 -1.91
CA ARG A 286 14.36 -17.55 -0.76
C ARG A 286 13.31 -18.64 -0.61
N ARG A 287 13.51 -19.81 -1.21
CA ARG A 287 12.55 -20.94 -1.16
C ARG A 287 12.23 -21.43 0.25
N THR A 288 13.15 -21.24 1.20
CA THR A 288 12.94 -21.61 2.61
C THR A 288 11.94 -20.68 3.32
N LEU A 289 11.67 -19.50 2.77
CA LEU A 289 10.75 -18.53 3.36
C LEU A 289 9.37 -18.67 2.70
N LEU A 290 8.35 -18.97 3.51
CA LEU A 290 6.98 -19.05 3.02
C LEU A 290 6.49 -17.66 2.57
N PRO A 291 5.76 -17.55 1.43
CA PRO A 291 5.18 -16.28 1.00
C PRO A 291 4.37 -15.57 2.10
N LYS A 292 3.70 -16.35 2.96
CA LYS A 292 2.96 -15.81 4.12
C LYS A 292 3.84 -15.04 5.10
N MET A 293 5.06 -15.51 5.36
CA MET A 293 6.01 -14.82 6.23
C MET A 293 6.64 -13.62 5.53
N PHE A 294 6.85 -13.70 4.22
CA PHE A 294 7.44 -12.61 3.45
C PHE A 294 6.50 -11.41 3.33
N PHE A 295 5.23 -11.66 3.04
CA PHE A 295 4.17 -10.64 2.95
C PHE A 295 3.44 -10.48 4.27
N TYR A 296 4.18 -10.22 5.34
CA TYR A 296 3.63 -10.14 6.70
C TYR A 296 2.48 -9.12 6.82
N LEU A 297 2.46 -8.08 5.98
CA LEU A 297 1.38 -7.11 5.96
C LEU A 297 0.01 -7.77 5.73
N PHE A 298 -0.07 -8.73 4.80
CA PHE A 298 -1.32 -9.38 4.40
C PHE A 298 -1.71 -10.59 5.26
N PHE A 299 -0.75 -11.17 5.99
CA PHE A 299 -0.93 -12.43 6.71
C PHE A 299 -0.71 -12.33 8.22
N SER A 300 -0.54 -11.12 8.73
CA SER A 300 -0.45 -10.84 10.16
C SER A 300 -1.86 -10.63 10.76
N THR A 301 -2.02 -9.62 11.61
CA THR A 301 -3.21 -9.39 12.41
C THR A 301 -4.42 -8.92 11.59
N VAL A 302 -4.15 -8.36 10.42
CA VAL A 302 -5.15 -7.77 9.54
C VAL A 302 -5.72 -8.82 8.58
N LYS A 303 -7.05 -8.85 8.44
CA LYS A 303 -7.76 -9.74 7.52
C LYS A 303 -8.22 -8.99 6.28
N PHE A 304 -7.43 -9.08 5.21
CA PHE A 304 -7.84 -8.58 3.89
C PHE A 304 -8.85 -9.53 3.24
N ALA A 305 -9.82 -8.97 2.51
CA ALA A 305 -10.65 -9.74 1.59
C ALA A 305 -9.72 -10.49 0.64
N THR A 306 -9.85 -11.82 0.59
CA THR A 306 -8.89 -12.69 -0.11
C THR A 306 -9.60 -13.68 -1.01
N VAL A 307 -9.17 -13.74 -2.27
CA VAL A 307 -9.56 -14.73 -3.26
C VAL A 307 -8.45 -15.76 -3.34
N GLN A 308 -8.78 -17.01 -3.02
CA GLN A 308 -7.91 -18.16 -3.25
C GLN A 308 -8.15 -18.70 -4.65
N VAL A 309 -7.25 -18.42 -5.60
CA VAL A 309 -7.38 -18.88 -6.98
C VAL A 309 -6.92 -20.32 -7.11
N SER A 310 -7.79 -21.18 -7.63
CA SER A 310 -7.55 -22.59 -7.91
C SER A 310 -8.13 -22.98 -9.26
N ALA A 311 -7.77 -24.19 -9.74
CA ALA A 311 -8.37 -24.73 -10.95
C ALA A 311 -9.89 -24.91 -10.85
N GLN A 312 -10.46 -25.03 -9.63
CA GLN A 312 -11.89 -25.23 -9.45
C GLN A 312 -12.70 -23.95 -9.63
N ASN A 313 -12.17 -22.80 -9.18
CA ASN A 313 -12.89 -21.51 -9.28
C ASN A 313 -12.43 -20.65 -10.46
N ASN A 314 -11.36 -21.05 -11.14
CA ASN A 314 -10.83 -20.39 -12.31
C ASN A 314 -10.41 -21.44 -13.34
N GLU A 315 -11.39 -22.16 -13.87
CA GLU A 315 -11.15 -23.20 -14.87
C GLU A 315 -10.42 -22.60 -16.08
N PHE A 316 -9.36 -23.28 -16.49
CA PHE A 316 -8.59 -22.88 -17.66
C PHE A 316 -9.42 -23.12 -18.92
N GLU A 317 -9.78 -22.06 -19.63
CA GLU A 317 -10.48 -22.19 -20.90
C GLU A 317 -9.45 -22.07 -22.04
N PHE A 318 -9.37 -23.10 -22.85
CA PHE A 318 -8.59 -23.06 -24.07
C PHE A 318 -9.23 -22.08 -25.07
N GLY A 319 -8.41 -21.25 -25.71
CA GLY A 319 -8.85 -20.46 -26.87
C GLY A 319 -9.30 -21.36 -28.03
N LYS A 320 -10.06 -20.81 -28.98
CA LYS A 320 -10.66 -21.57 -30.09
C LYS A 320 -9.63 -22.38 -30.88
N GLU A 321 -8.45 -21.79 -31.11
CA GLU A 321 -7.34 -22.42 -31.81
C GLU A 321 -6.77 -23.61 -31.04
N ALA A 322 -6.61 -23.45 -29.71
CA ALA A 322 -6.12 -24.53 -28.85
C ALA A 322 -7.17 -25.65 -28.71
N GLN A 323 -8.46 -25.32 -28.61
CA GLN A 323 -9.54 -26.31 -28.64
C GLN A 323 -9.53 -27.11 -29.95
N TYR A 324 -9.28 -26.44 -31.08
CA TYR A 324 -9.15 -27.10 -32.38
C TYR A 324 -7.94 -28.05 -32.42
N ALA A 325 -6.78 -27.62 -31.90
CA ALA A 325 -5.60 -28.48 -31.79
C ALA A 325 -5.86 -29.70 -30.88
N ILE A 326 -6.48 -29.50 -29.72
CA ILE A 326 -6.84 -30.58 -28.79
C ILE A 326 -7.78 -31.57 -29.46
N LYS A 327 -8.79 -31.09 -30.20
CA LYS A 327 -9.71 -31.95 -30.97
C LYS A 327 -8.96 -32.85 -31.95
N TRP A 328 -7.96 -32.33 -32.67
CA TRP A 328 -7.15 -33.13 -33.59
C TRP A 328 -6.22 -34.10 -32.87
N MET A 329 -5.59 -33.68 -31.77
CA MET A 329 -4.79 -34.57 -30.93
C MET A 329 -5.65 -35.73 -30.39
N GLN A 330 -6.86 -35.46 -29.91
CA GLN A 330 -7.79 -36.51 -29.47
C GLN A 330 -8.17 -37.45 -30.61
N LYS A 331 -8.46 -36.93 -31.81
CA LYS A 331 -8.73 -37.76 -32.99
C LYS A 331 -7.54 -38.65 -33.36
N PHE A 332 -6.32 -38.11 -33.25
CA PHE A 332 -5.08 -38.84 -33.48
C PHE A 332 -4.88 -39.98 -32.48
N PHE A 333 -4.91 -39.67 -31.17
CA PHE A 333 -4.67 -40.66 -30.12
C PHE A 333 -5.76 -41.73 -30.02
N ASN A 334 -7.00 -41.40 -30.42
CA ASN A 334 -8.10 -42.37 -30.49
C ASN A 334 -8.05 -43.25 -31.75
N GLY A 335 -6.98 -43.20 -32.54
CA GLY A 335 -6.81 -44.02 -33.75
C GLY A 335 -7.77 -43.68 -34.89
N ASN A 336 -8.51 -42.58 -34.78
CA ASN A 336 -9.50 -42.16 -35.78
C ASN A 336 -8.85 -41.46 -36.98
N LEU A 337 -7.55 -41.14 -36.89
CA LEU A 337 -6.75 -40.69 -38.00
C LEU A 337 -5.97 -41.89 -38.53
N LYS A 338 -6.40 -42.43 -39.68
CA LYS A 338 -5.60 -43.41 -40.41
C LYS A 338 -4.38 -42.69 -40.95
N PHE A 339 -3.20 -43.04 -40.43
CA PHE A 339 -1.95 -42.69 -41.09
C PHE A 339 -1.94 -43.38 -42.46
N PHE A 340 -2.31 -42.65 -43.51
CA PHE A 340 -1.69 -42.93 -44.79
C PHE A 340 -0.21 -42.58 -44.64
N GLN A 341 0.68 -43.49 -45.05
CA GLN A 341 2.11 -43.23 -45.24
C GLN A 341 2.29 -42.14 -46.31
N MET A 342 1.98 -40.90 -45.97
CA MET A 342 2.34 -39.73 -46.75
C MET A 342 3.17 -38.84 -45.85
N ILE A 343 4.48 -39.03 -45.98
CA ILE A 343 5.54 -38.02 -45.94
C ILE A 343 5.14 -36.75 -45.16
N PHE A 344 5.62 -36.65 -43.91
CA PHE A 344 5.73 -35.38 -43.20
C PHE A 344 6.71 -34.46 -43.97
N VAL A 345 6.24 -33.76 -44.99
CA VAL A 345 6.87 -32.51 -45.42
C VAL A 345 6.30 -31.43 -44.50
N LEU A 346 6.99 -31.20 -43.39
CA LEU A 346 6.87 -29.97 -42.63
C LEU A 346 7.32 -28.81 -43.52
N HIS A 347 6.40 -28.24 -44.29
CA HIS A 347 6.60 -26.95 -44.94
C HIS A 347 6.48 -25.86 -43.86
N PHE A 348 7.57 -25.63 -43.14
CA PHE A 348 7.74 -24.38 -42.40
C PHE A 348 7.75 -23.24 -43.42
N PHE A 349 6.72 -22.40 -43.41
CA PHE A 349 6.76 -21.09 -44.07
C PHE A 349 7.82 -20.22 -43.37
N TYR A 350 9.08 -20.34 -43.80
CA TYR A 350 10.11 -19.37 -43.47
C TYR A 350 9.87 -18.12 -44.32
N LYS A 351 9.11 -17.16 -43.78
CA LYS A 351 8.93 -15.85 -44.39
C LYS A 351 10.25 -15.08 -44.29
N LYS A 352 11.12 -15.25 -45.29
CA LYS A 352 12.36 -14.48 -45.43
C LYS A 352 11.98 -13.01 -45.63
N LYS A 353 12.22 -12.16 -44.62
CA LYS A 353 12.23 -10.71 -44.80
C LYS A 353 13.29 -10.39 -45.86
N LYS A 354 12.88 -9.77 -46.98
CA LYS A 354 13.80 -9.09 -47.89
C LYS A 354 14.41 -7.90 -47.13
N GLN A 355 15.74 -7.83 -47.17
CA GLN A 355 16.50 -6.61 -46.88
C GLN A 355 16.16 -5.54 -47.90
#